data_AF-A0A1E8UGQ6-F1
#
_entry.id   AF-A0A1E8UGQ6-F1
#
_cell.length_a   1.000
_cell.length_b   1.000
_cell.length_c   1.000
_cell.angle_alpha   90.00
_cell.angle_beta   90.00
_cell.angle_gamma   90.00
#
_symmetry.space_group_name_H-M   'P 1'
#
loop_
_entity.id
_entity.type
_entity.pdbx_description
1 polymer ?
#
loop_
_entity_poly.entity_id
_entity_poly.type
_entity_poly.pdbx_seq_one_letter_code
_entity_poly.pdbx_strand_id
1 'polypeptide(L)'
;MDIKHVTRASVVGALALWFVYVGLVVLFVRWATGQFAPILVAAAVVAGVSAAIFSVVAWRPGVRRGEGWELTVHGARCQGRARLDVPAEDVPGLVERVCQGHEEVGLRTVAAHGGTAATGPSFRSWGERLRFAIRPSSDGGSEVEATCRPVVPFVVSDWGRSERILRQFLRDLHQESLQPQAPSHTAGPPHTA
;
A
#
# COMPACT_ATOMS: atom_id res chain seq x y z
N MET A 1 -8.18 5.46 -13.29
CA MET A 1 -8.55 5.32 -11.86
C MET A 1 -7.82 6.40 -11.07
N ASP A 2 -8.51 7.22 -10.29
CA ASP A 2 -7.86 8.26 -9.49
C ASP A 2 -7.22 7.69 -8.23
N ILE A 3 -5.90 7.75 -8.18
CA ILE A 3 -5.13 7.43 -6.97
C ILE A 3 -5.17 8.65 -6.06
N LYS A 4 -5.78 8.50 -4.89
CA LYS A 4 -5.66 9.51 -3.85
C LYS A 4 -4.21 9.54 -3.39
N HIS A 5 -3.55 10.68 -3.57
CA HIS A 5 -2.20 10.89 -3.06
C HIS A 5 -2.12 10.68 -1.54
N VAL A 6 -1.03 10.10 -1.08
CA VAL A 6 -0.75 10.02 0.36
C VAL A 6 -0.14 11.34 0.78
N THR A 7 -0.93 12.18 1.45
CA THR A 7 -0.49 13.48 1.96
C THR A 7 -0.47 13.49 3.48
N ARG A 8 0.16 14.52 4.06
CA ARG A 8 0.19 14.78 5.51
C ARG A 8 -1.22 14.78 6.12
N ALA A 9 -2.23 15.27 5.38
CA ALA A 9 -3.62 15.29 5.81
C ALA A 9 -4.21 13.88 6.05
N SER A 10 -3.75 12.87 5.30
CA SER A 10 -4.21 11.48 5.50
C SER A 10 -3.72 10.86 6.81
N VAL A 11 -2.56 11.28 7.29
CA VAL A 11 -2.00 10.86 8.59
C VAL A 11 -2.71 11.59 9.73
N VAL A 12 -2.95 12.90 9.58
CA VAL A 12 -3.71 13.69 10.54
C VAL A 12 -5.14 13.15 10.70
N GLY A 13 -5.80 12.80 9.59
CA GLY A 13 -7.13 12.17 9.63
C GLY A 13 -7.13 10.84 10.38
N ALA A 14 -6.10 10.00 10.19
CA ALA A 14 -5.97 8.73 10.90
C ALA A 14 -5.79 8.92 12.42
N LEU A 15 -4.96 9.90 12.80
CA LEU A 15 -4.71 10.26 14.19
C LEU A 15 -5.97 10.83 14.87
N ALA A 16 -6.71 11.70 14.18
CA ALA A 16 -8.00 12.20 14.65
C ALA A 16 -9.00 11.05 14.86
N LEU A 17 -9.11 10.13 13.89
CA LEU A 17 -10.01 8.97 14.00
C LEU A 17 -9.63 8.07 15.19
N TRP A 18 -8.33 7.94 15.46
CA TRP A 18 -7.83 7.17 16.60
C TRP A 18 -8.24 7.81 17.94
N PHE A 19 -8.13 9.14 18.08
CA PHE A 19 -8.62 9.85 19.27
C PHE A 19 -10.13 9.71 19.47
N VAL A 20 -10.91 9.79 18.39
CA VAL A 20 -12.36 9.56 18.45
C VAL A 20 -12.66 8.14 18.92
N TYR A 21 -11.98 7.14 18.37
CA TYR A 21 -12.14 5.74 18.76
C TYR A 21 -11.87 5.54 20.26
N VAL A 22 -10.75 6.09 20.77
CA VAL A 22 -10.43 5.97 22.20
C VAL A 22 -11.43 6.71 23.08
N GLY A 23 -11.87 7.90 22.68
CA GLY A 23 -12.92 8.62 23.39
C GLY A 23 -14.22 7.81 23.50
N LEU A 24 -14.63 7.16 22.41
CA LEU A 24 -15.81 6.29 22.39
C LEU A 24 -15.65 5.06 23.30
N VAL A 25 -14.48 4.42 23.31
CA VAL A 25 -14.21 3.28 24.20
C VAL A 25 -14.31 3.69 25.67
N VAL A 26 -13.72 4.85 26.04
CA VAL A 26 -13.79 5.37 27.42
C VAL A 26 -15.23 5.69 27.80
N LEU A 27 -16.00 6.35 26.92
CA LEU A 27 -17.42 6.66 27.15
C LEU A 27 -18.26 5.39 27.28
N PHE A 28 -18.02 4.39 26.44
CA PHE A 28 -18.74 3.11 26.48
C PHE A 28 -18.48 2.36 27.80
N VAL A 29 -17.22 2.28 28.24
CA VAL A 29 -16.84 1.67 29.52
C VAL A 29 -17.49 2.42 30.68
N ARG A 30 -17.45 3.75 30.64
CA ARG A 30 -18.08 4.63 31.63
C ARG A 30 -19.60 4.40 31.72
N TRP A 31 -20.25 4.25 30.58
CA TRP A 31 -21.68 3.95 30.49
C TRP A 31 -21.99 2.55 31.04
N ALA A 32 -21.21 1.53 30.67
CA ALA A 32 -21.43 0.14 31.06
C ALA A 32 -21.15 -0.13 32.55
N THR A 33 -20.14 0.52 33.13
CA THR A 33 -19.71 0.26 34.53
C THR A 33 -20.24 1.27 35.53
N GLY A 34 -20.77 2.42 35.07
CA GLY A 34 -21.22 3.51 35.93
C GLY A 34 -20.09 4.25 36.67
N GLN A 35 -18.83 3.80 36.55
CA GLN A 35 -17.67 4.33 37.26
C GLN A 35 -16.59 4.80 36.30
N PHE A 36 -15.81 5.81 36.72
CA PHE A 36 -14.58 6.20 36.05
C PHE A 36 -13.44 5.36 36.65
N ALA A 37 -13.02 4.28 35.99
CA ALA A 37 -11.83 3.54 36.43
C ALA A 37 -10.58 4.31 35.99
N PRO A 38 -9.83 4.95 36.90
CA PRO A 38 -8.70 5.82 36.55
C PRO A 38 -7.58 5.07 35.81
N ILE A 39 -7.45 3.77 36.06
CA ILE A 39 -6.47 2.89 35.41
C ILE A 39 -6.78 2.70 33.91
N LEU A 40 -8.06 2.54 33.53
CA LEU A 40 -8.45 2.39 32.12
C LEU A 40 -8.24 3.69 31.33
N VAL A 41 -8.52 4.81 31.97
CA VAL A 41 -8.26 6.14 31.40
C VAL A 41 -6.78 6.38 31.24
N ALA A 42 -5.97 6.06 32.26
CA ALA A 42 -4.52 6.17 32.19
C ALA A 42 -3.94 5.26 31.09
N ALA A 43 -4.40 4.01 30.97
CA ALA A 43 -3.98 3.11 29.91
C ALA A 43 -4.36 3.64 28.50
N ALA A 44 -5.57 4.16 28.35
CA ALA A 44 -6.03 4.78 27.10
C ALA A 44 -5.20 6.02 26.72
N VAL A 45 -4.90 6.88 27.71
CA VAL A 45 -4.04 8.06 27.52
C VAL A 45 -2.63 7.65 27.15
N VAL A 46 -2.03 6.68 27.86
CA VAL A 46 -0.67 6.20 27.55
C VAL A 46 -0.62 5.58 26.15
N ALA A 47 -1.60 4.76 25.78
CA ALA A 47 -1.72 4.21 24.43
C ALA A 47 -1.84 5.32 23.37
N GLY A 48 -2.55 6.42 23.68
CA GLY A 48 -2.71 7.55 22.77
C GLY A 48 -1.49 8.43 22.65
N VAL A 49 -0.82 8.70 23.76
CA VAL A 49 0.43 9.45 23.77
C VAL A 49 1.52 8.66 23.06
N SER A 50 1.63 7.35 23.30
CA SER A 50 2.58 6.50 22.58
C SER A 50 2.24 6.41 21.08
N ALA A 51 0.97 6.21 20.71
CA ALA A 51 0.55 6.27 19.31
C ALA A 51 0.90 7.62 18.67
N ALA A 52 0.66 8.74 19.36
CA ALA A 52 1.01 10.09 18.88
C ALA A 52 2.53 10.28 18.73
N ILE A 53 3.34 9.82 19.69
CA ILE A 53 4.80 9.89 19.63
C ILE A 53 5.33 9.05 18.45
N PHE A 54 4.87 7.82 18.30
CA PHE A 54 5.23 6.97 17.15
C PHE A 54 4.76 7.59 15.82
N SER A 55 3.63 8.30 15.82
CA SER A 55 3.14 9.05 14.65
C SER A 55 4.03 10.23 14.30
N VAL A 56 4.60 10.93 15.30
CA VAL A 56 5.56 12.04 15.10
C VAL A 56 6.90 11.54 14.58
N VAL A 57 7.39 10.38 15.04
CA VAL A 57 8.60 9.74 14.50
C VAL A 57 8.36 9.24 13.06
N ALA A 58 7.17 8.69 12.80
CA ALA A 58 6.71 8.30 11.46
C ALA A 58 6.43 9.48 10.52
N TRP A 59 6.51 10.72 11.01
CA TRP A 59 6.20 11.94 10.27
C TRP A 59 7.33 12.40 9.35
N ARG A 60 8.55 11.90 9.54
CA ARG A 60 9.66 12.22 8.64
C ARG A 60 9.43 11.53 7.29
N PRO A 61 9.10 12.29 6.21
CA PRO A 61 8.91 11.68 4.92
C PRO A 61 10.20 10.99 4.50
N GLY A 62 10.13 9.67 4.35
CA GLY A 62 11.22 8.89 3.79
C GLY A 62 11.03 8.87 2.28
N VAL A 63 11.89 9.57 1.54
CA VAL A 63 11.99 9.38 0.09
C VAL A 63 13.07 8.34 -0.17
N ARG A 64 12.69 7.23 -0.79
CA ARG A 64 13.59 6.19 -1.30
C ARG A 64 13.54 6.23 -2.82
N ARG A 65 14.70 6.16 -3.45
CA ARG A 65 14.82 6.09 -4.90
C ARG A 65 15.69 4.90 -5.25
N GLY A 66 15.30 4.20 -6.29
CA GLY A 66 16.13 3.21 -6.97
C GLY A 66 16.21 3.55 -8.45
N GLU A 67 16.91 2.71 -9.22
CA GLU A 67 16.88 2.82 -10.68
C GLU A 67 15.46 2.56 -11.18
N GLY A 68 14.90 3.53 -11.92
CA GLY A 68 13.57 3.42 -12.52
C GLY A 68 12.37 3.58 -11.56
N TRP A 69 12.56 3.70 -10.24
CA TRP A 69 11.45 3.85 -9.30
C TRP A 69 11.71 4.82 -8.14
N GLU A 70 10.64 5.46 -7.67
CA GLU A 70 10.61 6.35 -6.52
C GLU A 70 9.53 5.93 -5.52
N LEU A 71 9.80 6.11 -4.23
CA LEU A 71 8.90 5.77 -3.14
C LEU A 71 8.94 6.86 -2.07
N THR A 72 7.77 7.35 -1.69
CA THR A 72 7.54 8.30 -0.62
C THR A 72 6.74 7.62 0.48
N VAL A 73 7.25 7.68 1.72
CA VAL A 73 6.68 7.02 2.89
C VAL A 73 6.21 8.05 3.91
N HIS A 74 4.99 7.86 4.39
CA HIS A 74 4.35 8.64 5.46
C HIS A 74 3.75 7.69 6.50
N GLY A 75 4.57 7.24 7.45
CA GLY A 75 4.21 6.20 8.41
C GLY A 75 3.75 4.91 7.72
N ALA A 76 2.57 4.40 8.10
CA ALA A 76 1.98 3.21 7.49
C ALA A 76 1.44 3.41 6.06
N ARG A 77 1.53 4.62 5.49
CA ARG A 77 1.03 4.91 4.14
C ARG A 77 2.18 5.22 3.22
N CYS A 78 2.19 4.60 2.05
CA CYS A 78 3.27 4.75 1.09
C CYS A 78 2.70 5.04 -0.29
N GLN A 79 3.45 5.79 -1.08
CA GLN A 79 3.17 6.08 -2.47
C GLN A 79 4.46 5.97 -3.27
N GLY A 80 4.43 5.35 -4.42
CA GLY A 80 5.59 5.32 -5.30
C GLY A 80 5.22 5.26 -6.77
N ARG A 81 6.23 5.44 -7.62
CA ARG A 81 6.13 5.38 -9.07
C ARG A 81 7.25 4.53 -9.62
N ALA A 82 6.96 3.79 -10.68
CA ALA A 82 7.95 3.05 -11.47
C ALA A 82 7.78 3.40 -12.95
N ARG A 83 8.89 3.71 -13.62
CA ARG A 83 8.95 3.86 -15.07
C ARG A 83 9.35 2.52 -15.68
N LEU A 84 8.61 2.12 -16.70
CA LEU A 84 8.79 0.85 -17.39
C LEU A 84 8.98 1.14 -18.89
N ASP A 85 9.92 0.44 -19.50
CA ASP A 85 10.22 0.58 -20.94
C ASP A 85 9.28 -0.27 -21.81
N VAL A 86 8.17 -0.74 -21.25
CA VAL A 86 7.12 -1.50 -21.94
C VAL A 86 5.87 -0.64 -22.16
N PRO A 87 5.13 -0.87 -23.26
CA PRO A 87 3.88 -0.17 -23.53
C PRO A 87 2.83 -0.50 -22.47
N ALA A 88 1.92 0.45 -22.21
CA ALA A 88 0.92 0.35 -21.15
C ALA A 88 -0.01 -0.86 -21.27
N GLU A 89 -0.16 -1.42 -22.48
CA GLU A 89 -0.98 -2.60 -22.78
C GLU A 89 -0.40 -3.90 -22.20
N ASP A 90 0.93 -3.98 -22.06
CA ASP A 90 1.63 -5.17 -21.56
C ASP A 90 1.81 -5.16 -20.03
N VAL A 91 1.64 -3.98 -19.41
CA VAL A 91 1.80 -3.78 -17.96
C VAL A 91 0.86 -4.67 -17.13
N PRO A 92 -0.43 -4.85 -17.46
CA PRO A 92 -1.32 -5.78 -16.75
C PRO A 92 -0.74 -7.19 -16.60
N GLY A 93 -0.23 -7.78 -17.68
CA GLY A 93 0.36 -9.12 -17.65
C GLY A 93 1.65 -9.18 -16.83
N LEU A 94 2.42 -8.10 -16.82
CA LEU A 94 3.63 -7.97 -15.99
C LEU A 94 3.27 -7.88 -14.50
N VAL A 95 2.24 -7.09 -14.16
CA VAL A 95 1.71 -7.00 -12.79
C VAL A 95 1.19 -8.35 -12.30
N GLU A 96 0.50 -9.11 -13.16
CA GLU A 96 0.02 -10.46 -12.80
C GLU A 96 1.17 -11.40 -12.46
N ARG A 97 2.23 -11.45 -13.27
CA ARG A 97 3.43 -12.27 -12.98
C ARG A 97 4.10 -11.87 -11.68
N VAL A 98 4.30 -10.57 -11.47
CA VAL A 98 4.91 -10.06 -10.23
C VAL A 98 4.05 -10.40 -9.03
N CYS A 99 2.72 -10.26 -9.10
CA CYS A 99 1.85 -10.65 -7.99
C CYS A 99 1.82 -12.17 -7.75
N GLN A 100 1.88 -13.00 -8.79
CA GLN A 100 1.97 -14.46 -8.64
C GLN A 100 3.25 -14.91 -7.95
N GLY A 101 4.36 -14.20 -8.17
CA GLY A 101 5.63 -14.45 -7.47
C GLY A 101 5.65 -14.03 -5.99
N HIS A 102 4.58 -13.41 -5.49
CA HIS A 102 4.49 -12.86 -4.14
C HIS A 102 3.35 -13.49 -3.35
N GLU A 103 3.68 -14.48 -2.53
CA GLU A 103 2.72 -15.23 -1.71
C GLU A 103 1.91 -14.33 -0.75
N GLU A 104 2.49 -13.22 -0.30
CA GLU A 104 1.81 -12.27 0.61
C GLU A 104 0.81 -11.34 -0.11
N VAL A 105 0.91 -11.15 -1.43
CA VAL A 105 0.15 -10.14 -2.19
C VAL A 105 -0.91 -10.81 -3.04
N GLY A 106 -2.15 -10.81 -2.54
CA GLY A 106 -3.31 -11.30 -3.29
C GLY A 106 -3.81 -10.26 -4.27
N LEU A 107 -3.58 -10.47 -5.56
CA LEU A 107 -4.14 -9.66 -6.63
C LEU A 107 -5.68 -9.79 -6.64
N ARG A 108 -6.39 -8.65 -6.64
CA ARG A 108 -7.86 -8.62 -6.59
C ARG A 108 -8.46 -8.22 -7.93
N THR A 109 -7.92 -7.17 -8.53
CA THR A 109 -8.37 -6.66 -9.83
C THR A 109 -7.19 -6.13 -10.62
N VAL A 110 -7.18 -6.39 -11.92
CA VAL A 110 -6.26 -5.80 -12.89
C VAL A 110 -7.04 -5.38 -14.12
N ALA A 111 -6.76 -4.18 -14.60
CA ALA A 111 -7.32 -3.63 -15.83
C ALA A 111 -6.25 -2.78 -16.55
N ALA A 112 -6.50 -2.43 -17.79
CA ALA A 112 -5.58 -1.65 -18.64
C ALA A 112 -5.12 -0.31 -18.02
N HIS A 113 -5.90 0.26 -17.10
CA HIS A 113 -5.60 1.55 -16.47
C HIS A 113 -5.17 1.44 -15.00
N GLY A 114 -5.01 0.22 -14.48
CA GLY A 114 -4.66 -0.01 -13.08
C GLY A 114 -5.43 -1.15 -12.43
N GLY A 115 -5.26 -1.28 -11.11
CA GLY A 115 -5.84 -2.38 -10.37
C GLY A 115 -5.65 -2.26 -8.86
N THR A 116 -6.04 -3.33 -8.17
CA THR A 116 -5.94 -3.44 -6.72
C THR A 116 -5.40 -4.80 -6.31
N ALA A 117 -4.56 -4.79 -5.28
CA ALA A 117 -4.10 -6.00 -4.59
C ALA A 117 -4.23 -5.79 -3.08
N ALA A 118 -4.30 -6.87 -2.33
CA ALA A 118 -4.40 -6.81 -0.88
C ALA A 118 -3.59 -7.93 -0.23
N THR A 119 -2.97 -7.63 0.91
CA THR A 119 -2.30 -8.64 1.73
C THR A 119 -3.25 -9.19 2.80
N GLY A 120 -2.96 -10.41 3.24
CA GLY A 120 -3.67 -11.01 4.37
C GLY A 120 -3.33 -10.36 5.72
N PRO A 121 -4.21 -10.54 6.73
CA PRO A 121 -3.87 -10.17 8.10
C PRO A 121 -2.65 -10.95 8.58
N SER A 122 -1.80 -10.31 9.37
CA SER A 122 -0.66 -10.91 10.06
C SER A 122 -0.69 -10.56 11.54
N PHE A 123 0.16 -11.19 12.34
CA PHE A 123 0.33 -10.86 13.76
C PHE A 123 0.64 -9.38 14.03
N ARG A 124 1.14 -8.65 13.03
CA ARG A 124 1.60 -7.25 13.17
C ARG A 124 0.76 -6.23 12.42
N SER A 125 -0.08 -6.65 11.48
CA SER A 125 -0.98 -5.74 10.76
C SER A 125 -2.25 -6.44 10.28
N TRP A 126 -3.33 -5.67 10.16
CA TRP A 126 -4.62 -6.14 9.65
C TRP A 126 -4.65 -6.31 8.12
N GLY A 127 -3.49 -6.33 7.48
CA GLY A 127 -3.33 -6.31 6.03
C GLY A 127 -3.26 -4.91 5.44
N GLU A 128 -2.80 -4.88 4.21
CA GLU A 128 -2.54 -3.68 3.41
C GLU A 128 -3.36 -3.75 2.12
N ARG A 129 -3.80 -2.59 1.64
CA ARG A 129 -4.43 -2.40 0.34
C ARG A 129 -3.45 -1.67 -0.57
N LEU A 130 -3.04 -2.37 -1.61
CA LEU A 130 -2.28 -1.84 -2.71
C LEU A 130 -3.24 -1.39 -3.82
N ARG A 131 -3.05 -0.18 -4.33
CA ARG A 131 -3.74 0.31 -5.52
C ARG A 131 -2.72 0.87 -6.49
N PHE A 132 -2.83 0.51 -7.75
CA PHE A 132 -1.93 1.00 -8.79
C PHE A 132 -2.72 1.51 -9.99
N ALA A 133 -2.13 2.44 -10.72
CA ALA A 133 -2.66 3.05 -11.92
C ALA A 133 -1.54 3.06 -12.97
N ILE A 134 -1.92 2.73 -14.18
CA ILE A 134 -1.01 2.64 -15.32
C ILE A 134 -1.28 3.87 -16.19
N ARG A 135 -0.21 4.58 -16.55
CA ARG A 135 -0.26 5.72 -17.45
C ARG A 135 0.73 5.50 -18.60
N PRO A 136 0.33 5.76 -19.86
CA PRO A 136 1.28 5.77 -20.96
C PRO A 136 2.26 6.94 -20.80
N SER A 137 3.53 6.71 -21.14
CA SER A 137 4.55 7.75 -21.23
C SER A 137 4.67 8.25 -22.68
N SER A 138 5.14 9.48 -22.87
CA SER A 138 5.38 10.06 -24.21
C SER A 138 6.41 9.28 -25.03
N ASP A 139 7.31 8.57 -24.35
CA ASP A 139 8.50 7.96 -24.95
C ASP A 139 8.24 6.50 -25.38
N GLY A 140 6.97 6.08 -25.48
CA GLY A 140 6.57 4.71 -25.82
C GLY A 140 6.55 3.73 -24.65
N GLY A 141 7.11 4.11 -23.50
CA GLY A 141 7.03 3.36 -22.25
C GLY A 141 5.76 3.63 -21.44
N SER A 142 5.76 3.22 -20.18
CA SER A 142 4.66 3.40 -19.25
C SER A 142 5.13 3.78 -17.85
N GLU A 143 4.26 4.44 -17.11
CA GLU A 143 4.47 4.81 -15.71
C GLU A 143 3.40 4.15 -14.85
N VAL A 144 3.83 3.43 -13.82
CA VAL A 144 2.96 2.81 -12.82
C VAL A 144 3.04 3.63 -11.55
N GLU A 145 1.96 4.30 -11.19
CA GLU A 145 1.82 4.93 -9.87
C GLU A 145 1.10 3.97 -8.94
N ALA A 146 1.66 3.71 -7.76
CA ALA A 146 1.11 2.79 -6.79
C ALA A 146 1.05 3.40 -5.39
N THR A 147 0.03 3.03 -4.63
CA THR A 147 -0.16 3.41 -3.23
C THR A 147 -0.42 2.19 -2.38
N CYS A 148 0.13 2.19 -1.18
CA CYS A 148 -0.08 1.15 -0.17
C CYS A 148 -0.60 1.79 1.11
N ARG A 149 -1.71 1.28 1.64
CA ARG A 149 -2.35 1.79 2.84
C ARG A 149 -2.88 0.64 3.70
N PRO A 150 -2.89 0.75 5.04
CA PRO A 150 -3.47 -0.27 5.89
C PRO A 150 -4.98 -0.43 5.60
N VAL A 151 -5.48 -1.66 5.71
CA VAL A 151 -6.93 -1.96 5.63
C VAL A 151 -7.70 -1.17 6.69
N VAL A 152 -7.11 -1.04 7.88
CA VAL A 152 -7.66 -0.32 9.01
C VAL A 152 -7.22 1.16 8.95
N PRO A 153 -8.15 2.11 8.76
CA PRO A 153 -7.82 3.48 8.41
C PRO A 153 -7.19 4.30 9.54
N PHE A 154 -7.30 3.86 10.80
CA PHE A 154 -6.68 4.54 11.95
C PHE A 154 -5.28 4.00 12.29
N VAL A 155 -4.75 3.03 11.53
CA VAL A 155 -3.36 2.58 11.70
C VAL A 155 -2.42 3.67 11.21
N VAL A 156 -1.52 4.11 12.10
CA VAL A 156 -0.56 5.19 11.81
C VAL A 156 0.84 4.66 11.54
N SER A 157 1.23 3.56 12.19
CA SER A 157 2.48 2.83 11.95
C SER A 157 2.20 1.35 11.79
N ASP A 158 2.87 0.72 10.82
CA ASP A 158 2.83 -0.71 10.52
C ASP A 158 4.23 -1.33 10.54
N TRP A 159 5.18 -0.67 11.20
CA TRP A 159 6.58 -1.09 11.31
C TRP A 159 7.29 -1.24 9.94
N GLY A 160 6.88 -0.45 8.95
CA GLY A 160 7.50 -0.43 7.62
C GLY A 160 7.04 -1.58 6.71
N ARG A 161 5.96 -2.28 7.06
CA ARG A 161 5.40 -3.36 6.21
C ARG A 161 4.92 -2.81 4.87
N SER A 162 4.15 -1.73 4.86
CA SER A 162 3.66 -1.09 3.62
C SER A 162 4.81 -0.58 2.76
N GLU A 163 5.87 -0.05 3.38
CA GLU A 163 7.08 0.38 2.67
C GLU A 163 7.75 -0.80 1.99
N ARG A 164 7.92 -1.93 2.70
CA ARG A 164 8.55 -3.13 2.16
C ARG A 164 7.77 -3.70 0.98
N ILE A 165 6.45 -3.87 1.14
CA ILE A 165 5.57 -4.41 0.09
C ILE A 165 5.63 -3.51 -1.15
N LEU A 166 5.43 -2.20 -0.97
CA LEU A 166 5.40 -1.28 -2.11
C LEU A 166 6.76 -1.17 -2.80
N ARG A 167 7.85 -1.17 -2.03
CA ARG A 167 9.21 -1.15 -2.58
C ARG A 167 9.48 -2.40 -3.42
N GLN A 168 9.15 -3.57 -2.88
CA GLN A 168 9.39 -4.84 -3.56
C GLN A 168 8.55 -4.93 -4.84
N PHE A 169 7.27 -4.55 -4.77
CA PHE A 169 6.40 -4.46 -5.94
C PHE A 169 6.98 -3.56 -7.04
N LEU A 170 7.38 -2.31 -6.72
CA LEU A 170 7.91 -1.38 -7.71
C LEU A 170 9.25 -1.84 -8.31
N ARG A 171 10.13 -2.40 -7.47
CA ARG A 171 11.42 -2.93 -7.91
C ARG A 171 11.24 -4.11 -8.84
N ASP A 172 10.37 -5.05 -8.47
CA ASP A 172 10.17 -6.29 -9.23
C ASP A 172 9.43 -5.98 -10.55
N LEU A 173 8.50 -5.01 -10.56
CA LEU A 173 7.93 -4.48 -11.81
C LEU A 173 9.01 -3.91 -12.75
N HIS A 174 9.91 -3.08 -12.21
CA HIS A 174 10.98 -2.49 -13.01
C HIS A 174 11.94 -3.58 -13.54
N GLN A 175 12.36 -4.51 -12.69
CA GLN A 175 13.26 -5.59 -13.09
C GLN A 175 12.64 -6.52 -14.14
N GLU A 176 11.37 -6.88 -13.99
CA GLU A 176 10.65 -7.71 -14.96
C GLU A 176 10.45 -6.97 -16.29
N SER A 177 10.33 -5.63 -16.28
CA SER A 177 10.23 -4.84 -17.51
C SER A 177 11.53 -4.78 -18.31
N LEU A 178 12.68 -5.03 -17.66
CA LEU A 178 13.98 -5.10 -18.30
C LEU A 178 14.27 -6.49 -18.90
N GLN A 179 13.52 -7.52 -18.50
CA GLN A 179 13.66 -8.83 -19.12
C GLN A 179 13.04 -8.81 -20.52
N PRO A 180 13.75 -9.31 -21.55
CA PRO A 180 13.15 -9.49 -22.87
C PRO A 180 11.89 -10.35 -22.74
N GLN A 181 10.73 -9.81 -23.15
CA GLN A 181 9.51 -10.59 -23.23
C GLN A 181 9.79 -11.83 -24.07
N ALA A 182 9.78 -13.01 -23.44
CA ALA A 182 9.75 -14.25 -24.20
C ALA A 182 8.47 -14.22 -25.05
N PRO A 183 8.55 -14.47 -26.37
CA PRO A 183 7.40 -14.39 -27.24
C PRO A 183 6.30 -15.32 -26.71
N SER A 184 5.15 -14.75 -26.39
CA SER A 184 3.92 -15.47 -26.11
C SER A 184 3.69 -16.43 -27.28
N HIS A 185 3.87 -17.72 -27.03
CA HIS A 185 3.71 -18.78 -28.02
C HIS A 185 2.31 -18.67 -28.66
N THR A 186 2.24 -18.16 -29.89
CA THR A 186 1.06 -18.33 -30.74
C THR A 186 0.99 -19.81 -31.09
N ALA A 187 0.31 -20.60 -30.25
CA ALA A 187 -0.07 -21.96 -30.57
C ALA A 187 -1.18 -21.90 -31.64
N GLY A 188 -0.78 -21.74 -32.89
CA GLY A 188 -1.63 -22.10 -34.02
C GLY A 188 -1.78 -23.63 -34.05
N PRO A 189 -2.98 -24.18 -34.28
CA PRO A 189 -3.19 -25.62 -34.31
C PRO A 189 -2.38 -26.26 -35.45
N PRO A 190 -1.85 -27.49 -35.26
CA PRO A 190 -1.19 -28.21 -36.34
C PRO A 190 -2.24 -28.60 -37.39
N HIS A 191 -2.23 -27.93 -38.53
CA HIS A 191 -2.88 -28.42 -39.73
C HIS A 191 -2.05 -29.59 -40.27
N THR A 192 -2.49 -30.81 -39.98
CA THR A 192 -2.11 -32.00 -40.74
C THR A 192 -2.86 -31.99 -42.07
N ALA A 193 -2.13 -32.03 -43.18
CA ALA A 193 -2.59 -32.50 -44.48
C ALA A 193 -1.69 -33.66 -44.91
#